data_AF-W8EW61-F1
#
_entry.id   AF-W8EW61-F1
#
_cell.length_a   1.000
_cell.length_b   1.000
_cell.length_c   1.000
_cell.angle_alpha   90.00
_cell.angle_beta   90.00
_cell.angle_gamma   90.00
#
_symmetry.space_group_name_H-M   'P 1'
#
loop_
_entity.id
_entity.type
_entity.pdbx_description
1 polymer ?
#
loop_
_entity_poly.entity_id
_entity_poly.type
_entity_poly.pdbx_seq_one_letter_code
_entity_poly.pdbx_strand_id
1 'polypeptide(L)'
;MKNTFLLGFLLLAAACTSPQQTTTAETQTTTQEPVGAAAVSETQAATIATRYFRSQPDSAVYQLNTLQVMEAGPHWQVLVKRSDRVGRMPDNSAIEVDKQTGAVSTVMVK
;
A
#
# COMPACT_ATOMS: atom_id res chain seq x y z
N MET A 1 -35.48 32.25 8.85
CA MET A 1 -34.47 33.32 8.69
C MET A 1 -33.33 32.73 7.86
N LYS A 2 -33.12 33.28 6.66
CA LYS A 2 -32.04 32.96 5.72
C LYS A 2 -30.79 33.69 6.19
N ASN A 3 -29.63 33.02 6.22
CA ASN A 3 -28.33 33.71 6.14
C ASN A 3 -27.32 32.82 5.41
N THR A 4 -27.39 32.89 4.08
CA THR A 4 -26.31 32.60 3.15
C THR A 4 -25.14 33.54 3.42
N PHE A 5 -23.99 33.01 3.82
CA PHE A 5 -22.72 33.73 3.74
C PHE A 5 -21.95 33.26 2.51
N LEU A 6 -21.82 34.21 1.60
CA LEU A 6 -21.08 34.19 0.34
C LEU A 6 -19.69 34.80 0.59
N LEU A 7 -18.78 34.55 -0.35
CA LEU A 7 -17.41 35.10 -0.51
C LEU A 7 -16.35 34.52 0.45
N GLY A 8 -15.17 34.09 -0.02
CA GLY A 8 -14.55 34.26 -1.33
C GLY A 8 -13.07 34.59 -1.16
N PHE A 9 -12.25 34.17 -2.14
CA PHE A 9 -10.83 34.49 -2.32
C PHE A 9 -9.88 33.87 -1.26
N LEU A 10 -8.66 33.42 -1.57
CA LEU A 10 -7.68 33.96 -2.51
C LEU A 10 -6.61 32.86 -2.77
N LEU A 11 -6.19 32.68 -4.02
CA LEU A 11 -5.02 31.92 -4.41
C LEU A 11 -3.74 32.54 -3.79
N LEU A 12 -2.93 31.76 -3.08
CA LEU A 12 -1.49 32.05 -2.98
C LEU A 12 -0.67 30.78 -3.22
N ALA A 13 0.04 30.80 -4.34
CA ALA A 13 1.17 29.92 -4.62
C ALA A 13 2.30 30.22 -3.63
N ALA A 14 2.78 29.20 -2.94
CA ALA A 14 4.07 29.22 -2.25
C ALA A 14 4.92 28.10 -2.84
N ALA A 15 5.59 28.41 -3.95
CA ALA A 15 6.71 27.64 -4.45
C ALA A 15 7.90 27.90 -3.50
N CYS A 16 8.17 26.97 -2.60
CA CYS A 16 9.42 26.95 -1.84
C CYS A 16 10.34 25.88 -2.41
N THR A 17 11.15 26.34 -3.36
CA THR A 17 12.45 25.78 -3.76
C THR A 17 13.24 25.32 -2.53
N SER A 18 13.63 24.04 -2.51
CA SER A 18 14.68 23.53 -1.62
C SER A 18 15.97 23.37 -2.43
N PRO A 19 17.14 23.75 -1.88
CA PRO A 19 18.40 23.79 -2.62
C PRO A 19 18.89 22.39 -2.98
N GLN A 20 19.24 22.28 -4.26
CA GLN A 20 19.81 21.11 -4.92
C GLN A 20 21.23 20.87 -4.39
N GLN A 21 21.44 19.71 -3.77
CA GLN A 21 22.76 19.27 -3.35
C GLN A 21 23.47 18.69 -4.58
N THR A 22 24.48 19.41 -5.06
CA THR A 22 25.35 18.97 -6.14
C THR A 22 26.20 17.81 -5.65
N THR A 23 25.98 16.61 -6.19
CA THR A 23 26.96 15.53 -6.15
C THR A 23 27.31 15.20 -7.58
N THR A 24 28.52 15.56 -7.98
CA THR A 24 29.15 15.13 -9.22
C THR A 24 29.42 13.63 -9.12
N ALA A 25 28.72 12.83 -9.91
CA ALA A 25 29.13 11.47 -10.26
C ALA A 25 28.68 11.20 -11.71
N GLU A 26 29.68 11.02 -12.56
CA GLU A 26 29.76 10.31 -13.83
C GLU A 26 28.52 10.24 -14.75
N THR A 27 28.75 10.73 -15.98
CA THR A 27 27.97 10.46 -17.19
C THR A 27 27.48 9.00 -17.26
N GLN A 28 26.17 8.81 -17.07
CA GLN A 28 25.45 7.71 -17.69
C GLN A 28 24.34 8.31 -18.56
N THR A 29 24.56 8.23 -19.88
CA THR A 29 23.49 8.35 -20.85
C THR A 29 22.52 7.19 -20.61
N THR A 30 21.42 7.43 -19.92
CA THR A 30 20.27 6.52 -19.97
C THR A 30 19.08 7.34 -20.45
N THR A 31 18.69 7.03 -21.69
CA THR A 31 17.43 7.39 -22.30
C THR A 31 16.31 7.33 -21.26
N GLN A 32 15.72 8.48 -20.96
CA GLN A 32 14.56 8.59 -20.09
C GLN A 32 13.34 8.07 -20.88
N GLU A 33 13.16 6.76 -20.85
CA GLU A 33 11.92 6.11 -21.25
C GLU A 33 10.83 6.49 -20.22
N PRO A 34 9.57 6.73 -20.62
CA PRO A 34 8.51 7.04 -19.67
C PRO A 34 8.41 5.88 -18.67
N VAL A 35 8.78 6.14 -17.41
CA VAL A 35 8.66 5.18 -16.32
C VAL A 35 7.17 4.91 -16.12
N GLY A 36 6.67 3.86 -16.77
CA GLY A 36 5.42 3.23 -16.38
C GLY A 36 5.51 2.87 -14.90
N ALA A 37 4.41 3.02 -14.15
CA ALA A 37 4.37 2.71 -12.73
C ALA A 37 5.00 1.33 -12.48
N ALA A 38 6.09 1.30 -11.71
CA ALA A 38 6.78 0.05 -11.39
C ALA A 38 5.81 -0.89 -10.68
N ALA A 39 5.80 -2.17 -11.08
CA ALA A 39 4.98 -3.18 -10.43
C ALA A 39 5.30 -3.27 -8.93
N VAL A 40 4.25 -3.49 -8.12
CA VAL A 40 4.34 -3.68 -6.68
C VAL A 40 5.23 -4.88 -6.38
N SER A 41 6.32 -4.65 -5.65
CA SER A 41 7.22 -5.71 -5.20
C SER A 41 6.66 -6.48 -3.99
N GLU A 42 7.24 -7.64 -3.68
CA GLU A 42 6.86 -8.45 -2.51
C GLU A 42 6.92 -7.64 -1.20
N THR A 43 7.99 -6.88 -0.99
CA THR A 43 8.17 -6.00 0.19
C THR A 43 7.10 -4.90 0.26
N GLN A 44 6.72 -4.35 -0.89
CA GLN A 44 5.63 -3.37 -0.95
C GLN A 44 4.28 -4.03 -0.64
N ALA A 45 4.03 -5.24 -1.15
CA ALA A 45 2.83 -6.01 -0.82
C ALA A 45 2.74 -6.36 0.67
N ALA A 46 3.85 -6.76 1.31
CA ALA A 46 3.91 -6.96 2.76
C ALA A 46 3.56 -5.69 3.54
N THR A 47 4.06 -4.53 3.07
CA THR A 47 3.79 -3.22 3.69
C THR A 47 2.31 -2.82 3.53
N ILE A 48 1.74 -3.00 2.34
CA ILE A 48 0.33 -2.75 2.05
C ILE A 48 -0.55 -3.65 2.91
N ALA A 49 -0.24 -4.95 2.97
CA ALA A 49 -0.98 -5.93 3.75
C ALA A 49 -0.93 -5.64 5.25
N THR A 50 0.25 -5.28 5.78
CA THR A 50 0.41 -4.86 7.18
C THR A 50 -0.50 -3.68 7.51
N ARG A 51 -0.55 -2.68 6.62
CA ARG A 51 -1.45 -1.52 6.78
C ARG A 51 -2.92 -1.94 6.75
N TYR A 52 -3.29 -2.78 5.79
CA TYR A 52 -4.66 -3.30 5.65
C TYR A 52 -5.13 -4.04 6.91
N PHE A 53 -4.33 -4.96 7.45
CA PHE A 53 -4.71 -5.73 8.64
C PHE A 53 -4.78 -4.86 9.90
N ARG A 54 -3.93 -3.82 10.00
CA ARG A 54 -4.02 -2.84 11.10
C ARG A 54 -5.23 -1.93 11.02
N SER A 55 -5.77 -1.67 9.82
CA SER A 55 -6.96 -0.83 9.65
C SER A 55 -8.27 -1.60 9.82
N GLN A 56 -8.24 -2.92 10.00
CA GLN A 56 -9.46 -3.70 10.21
C GLN A 56 -10.07 -3.43 11.60
N PRO A 57 -11.42 -3.49 11.72
CA PRO A 57 -12.10 -3.33 13.00
C PRO A 57 -11.65 -4.33 14.06
N ASP A 58 -11.34 -5.57 13.66
CA ASP A 58 -10.86 -6.65 14.51
C ASP A 58 -9.33 -6.83 14.47
N SER A 59 -8.58 -5.76 14.19
CA SER A 59 -7.12 -5.80 13.95
C SER A 59 -6.31 -6.60 15.00
N ALA A 60 -6.78 -6.62 16.26
CA ALA A 60 -6.17 -7.35 17.36
C ALA A 60 -6.13 -8.88 17.17
N VAL A 61 -6.94 -9.45 16.28
CA VAL A 61 -6.94 -10.90 16.02
C VAL A 61 -5.86 -11.33 15.03
N TYR A 62 -5.30 -10.40 14.24
CA TYR A 62 -4.30 -10.71 13.22
C TYR A 62 -2.88 -10.72 13.79
N GLN A 63 -2.19 -11.84 13.64
CA GLN A 63 -0.82 -12.04 14.12
C GLN A 63 0.17 -11.61 13.04
N LEU A 64 0.47 -10.31 12.93
CA LEU A 64 1.26 -9.74 11.83
C LEU A 64 2.69 -10.30 11.69
N ASN A 65 3.28 -10.84 12.76
CA ASN A 65 4.56 -11.54 12.70
C ASN A 65 4.52 -12.88 11.94
N THR A 66 3.31 -13.38 11.67
CA THR A 66 3.07 -14.60 10.86
C THR A 66 2.73 -14.29 9.41
N LEU A 67 2.86 -13.01 8.99
CA LEU A 67 2.53 -12.59 7.64
C LEU A 67 3.43 -13.30 6.62
N GLN A 68 2.82 -13.91 5.63
CA GLN A 68 3.52 -14.57 4.52
C GLN A 68 3.01 -13.99 3.20
N VAL A 69 3.93 -13.62 2.32
CA VAL A 69 3.63 -13.15 0.97
C VAL A 69 3.98 -14.25 -0.03
N MET A 70 3.10 -14.53 -0.97
CA MET A 70 3.24 -15.59 -1.96
C MET A 70 2.95 -15.03 -3.35
N GLU A 71 3.74 -15.47 -4.32
CA GLU A 71 3.53 -15.21 -5.75
C GLU A 71 2.21 -15.85 -6.21
N ALA A 72 1.29 -15.05 -6.77
CA ALA A 72 -0.01 -15.53 -7.26
C ALA A 72 -0.36 -14.85 -8.61
N GLY A 73 0.50 -15.02 -9.61
CA GLY A 73 0.30 -14.49 -10.95
C GLY A 73 0.23 -12.95 -10.95
N PRO A 74 -0.90 -12.32 -11.36
CA PRO A 74 -1.02 -10.86 -11.35
C PRO A 74 -1.15 -10.26 -9.93
N HIS A 75 -1.21 -11.10 -8.90
CA HIS A 75 -1.37 -10.68 -7.51
C HIS A 75 -0.26 -11.24 -6.61
N TRP A 76 -0.08 -10.59 -5.46
CA TRP A 76 0.54 -11.18 -4.28
C TRP A 76 -0.56 -11.72 -3.38
N GLN A 77 -0.53 -13.01 -3.06
CA GLN A 77 -1.37 -13.55 -2.01
C GLN A 77 -0.67 -13.33 -0.67
N VAL A 78 -1.39 -12.75 0.30
CA VAL A 78 -0.85 -12.52 1.63
C VAL A 78 -1.69 -13.25 2.67
N LEU A 79 -1.04 -14.07 3.47
CA LEU A 79 -1.64 -14.86 4.55
C LEU A 79 -1.22 -14.30 5.90
N VAL A 80 -2.13 -14.34 6.89
CA VAL A 80 -1.83 -14.01 8.28
C VAL A 80 -2.62 -14.92 9.22
N LYS A 81 -1.98 -15.43 10.28
CA LYS A 81 -2.68 -16.22 11.29
C LYS A 81 -3.64 -15.36 12.10
N ARG A 82 -4.73 -15.99 12.53
CA ARG A 82 -5.74 -15.37 13.39
C ARG A 82 -5.77 -16.02 14.77
N SER A 83 -5.66 -15.23 15.83
CA SER A 83 -5.68 -15.71 17.22
C SER A 83 -7.07 -16.20 17.67
N ASP A 84 -8.15 -15.73 17.04
CA ASP A 84 -9.52 -16.17 17.32
C ASP A 84 -9.88 -17.50 16.61
N ARG A 85 -8.99 -18.02 15.75
CA ARG A 85 -9.19 -19.25 14.97
C ARG A 85 -8.36 -20.44 15.47
N VAL A 86 -7.79 -20.36 16.68
CA VAL A 86 -7.04 -21.48 17.29
C VAL A 86 -7.92 -22.74 17.31
N GLY A 87 -7.39 -23.83 16.74
CA GLY A 87 -8.10 -25.11 16.65
C GLY A 87 -9.16 -25.20 15.53
N ARG A 88 -9.24 -24.22 14.62
CA ARG A 88 -10.16 -24.23 13.46
C ARG A 88 -9.38 -24.06 12.16
N MET A 89 -9.72 -24.85 11.14
CA MET A 89 -9.15 -24.71 9.79
C MET A 89 -10.14 -23.98 8.86
N PRO A 90 -9.66 -23.09 7.98
CA PRO A 90 -8.32 -22.50 8.00
C PRO A 90 -8.14 -21.57 9.22
N ASP A 91 -6.94 -21.54 9.79
CA ASP A 91 -6.56 -20.64 10.89
C ASP A 91 -6.06 -19.27 10.40
N ASN A 92 -5.98 -19.10 9.08
CA ASN A 92 -5.47 -17.91 8.42
C ASN A 92 -6.59 -17.03 7.86
N SER A 93 -6.26 -15.74 7.70
CA SER A 93 -6.94 -14.82 6.79
C SER A 93 -6.07 -14.63 5.56
N ALA A 94 -6.69 -14.42 4.40
CA ALA A 94 -5.99 -14.09 3.16
C ALA A 94 -6.51 -12.80 2.53
N ILE A 95 -5.59 -12.08 1.91
CA ILE A 95 -5.87 -11.00 0.97
C ILE A 95 -5.04 -11.20 -0.29
N GLU A 96 -5.43 -10.54 -1.36
CA GLU A 96 -4.63 -10.38 -2.57
C GLU A 96 -4.27 -8.91 -2.75
N VAL A 97 -3.04 -8.65 -3.19
CA VAL A 97 -2.55 -7.32 -3.56
C VAL A 97 -2.23 -7.34 -5.04
N ASP A 98 -2.92 -6.52 -5.82
CA ASP A 98 -2.68 -6.39 -7.25
C ASP A 98 -1.28 -5.83 -7.55
N LYS A 99 -0.54 -6.50 -8.45
CA LYS A 99 0.86 -6.13 -8.75
C LYS A 99 1.01 -4.86 -9.56
N GLN A 100 -0.03 -4.38 -10.21
CA GLN A 100 0.04 -3.15 -11.01
C GLN A 100 -0.43 -1.93 -10.22
N THR A 101 -1.47 -2.11 -9.40
CA THR A 101 -2.21 -1.03 -8.76
C THR A 101 -2.02 -0.98 -7.24
N GLY A 102 -1.61 -2.08 -6.62
CA GLY A 102 -1.56 -2.23 -5.16
C GLY A 102 -2.93 -2.33 -4.51
N ALA A 103 -4.00 -2.51 -5.28
CA ALA A 103 -5.35 -2.68 -4.76
C ALA A 103 -5.45 -3.97 -3.92
N VAL A 104 -6.19 -3.89 -2.82
CA VAL A 104 -6.38 -5.01 -1.89
C VAL A 104 -7.77 -5.61 -2.07
N SER A 105 -7.84 -6.92 -2.24
CA SER A 105 -9.08 -7.71 -2.18
C SER A 105 -9.00 -8.76 -1.09
N THR A 106 -10.14 -9.11 -0.49
CA THR A 106 -10.21 -10.22 0.48
C THR A 106 -10.49 -11.51 -0.26
N VAL A 107 -9.86 -12.60 0.19
CA VAL A 107 -10.09 -13.91 -0.40
C VAL A 107 -10.26 -14.98 0.68
N MET A 108 -11.05 -15.99 0.35
CA MET A 108 -11.22 -17.16 1.22
C MET A 108 -9.97 -18.02 1.11
N VAL A 109 -9.42 -18.40 2.27
CA VAL A 109 -8.37 -19.42 2.35
C VAL A 109 -9.00 -20.76 1.98
N LYS A 110 -8.38 -21.49 1.05
CA LYS A 110 -8.82 -22.82 0.62
C LYS A 110 -8.10 -23.92 1.40
#